data_AF-R7ZZI3-F1
#
_entry.id   AF-R7ZZI3-F1
#
_cell.length_a   1.000
_cell.length_b   1.000
_cell.length_c   1.000
_cell.angle_alpha   90.00
_cell.angle_beta   90.00
_cell.angle_gamma   90.00
#
_symmetry.space_group_name_H-M   'P 1'
#
loop_
_entity.id
_entity.type
_entity.pdbx_description
1 polymer ?
#
loop_
_entity_poly.entity_id
_entity_poly.type
_entity_poly.pdbx_seq_one_letter_code
_entity_poly.pdbx_strand_id
1 'polypeptide(L)'
;MSNLKQIIRHRDNGMALQTISKTLGIARNTVKKYLQLVDSKGFTYGELLCKSDEQLDALLNDPVQKSEQRYQDLQSFFPFMESELKRTGVNRWVLWGEYRQKHPDGYSYSQFCDNYRQWRIGLSASMRIEHSAGDKLYIDFTGDRLLPCLLSINNCFI
;
A
#
# COMPACT_ATOMS: atom_id res chain seq x y z
N MET A 1 -20.14 -26.96 -2.97
CA MET A 1 -19.42 -27.15 -4.24
C MET A 1 -18.87 -25.82 -4.67
N SER A 2 -17.62 -25.52 -4.29
CA SER A 2 -16.96 -24.28 -4.69
C SER A 2 -16.85 -24.16 -6.23
N ASN A 3 -17.08 -22.95 -6.74
CA ASN A 3 -16.95 -22.59 -8.15
C ASN A 3 -15.61 -23.03 -8.76
N LEU A 4 -14.56 -23.06 -7.94
CA LEU A 4 -13.22 -23.44 -8.34
C LEU A 4 -13.09 -24.93 -8.74
N LYS A 5 -13.67 -25.84 -7.95
CA LYS A 5 -13.66 -27.28 -8.29
C LYS A 5 -14.38 -27.54 -9.60
N GLN A 6 -15.45 -26.80 -9.84
CA GLN A 6 -16.19 -26.87 -11.09
C GLN A 6 -15.32 -26.38 -12.26
N ILE A 7 -14.62 -25.25 -12.13
CA ILE A 7 -13.67 -24.76 -13.15
C ILE A 7 -12.61 -25.81 -13.48
N ILE A 8 -11.99 -26.43 -12.46
CA ILE A 8 -10.95 -27.46 -12.64
C ILE A 8 -11.54 -28.68 -13.34
N ARG A 9 -12.71 -29.17 -12.91
CA ARG A 9 -13.40 -30.31 -13.53
C ARG A 9 -13.76 -30.04 -14.99
N HIS A 10 -14.25 -28.84 -15.32
CA HIS A 10 -14.56 -28.51 -16.71
C HIS A 10 -13.29 -28.40 -17.57
N ARG A 11 -12.18 -27.92 -16.99
CA ARG A 11 -10.90 -27.84 -17.68
C ARG A 11 -10.28 -29.23 -17.92
N ASP A 12 -10.37 -30.14 -16.96
CA ASP A 12 -9.92 -31.53 -17.08
C ASP A 12 -10.67 -32.28 -18.19
N ASN A 13 -11.96 -31.98 -18.37
CA ASN A 13 -12.77 -32.45 -19.49
C ASN A 13 -12.47 -31.76 -20.85
N GLY A 14 -11.41 -30.95 -20.95
CA GLY A 14 -10.99 -30.32 -22.21
C GLY A 14 -11.85 -29.15 -22.68
N MET A 15 -12.71 -28.58 -21.83
CA MET A 15 -13.58 -27.47 -22.26
C MET A 15 -12.82 -26.15 -22.44
N ALA A 16 -13.21 -25.40 -23.47
CA ALA A 16 -12.67 -24.06 -23.71
C ALA A 16 -13.09 -23.07 -22.60
N LEU A 17 -12.21 -22.12 -22.28
CA LEU A 17 -12.42 -21.09 -21.25
C LEU A 17 -13.74 -20.32 -21.40
N GLN A 18 -14.15 -20.05 -22.64
CA GLN A 18 -15.37 -19.32 -22.95
C GLN A 18 -16.62 -20.14 -22.64
N THR A 19 -16.58 -21.45 -22.85
CA THR A 19 -17.66 -22.37 -22.49
C THR A 19 -17.80 -22.45 -20.98
N ILE A 20 -16.69 -22.61 -20.25
CA ILE A 20 -16.66 -22.64 -18.78
C ILE A 20 -17.25 -21.36 -18.18
N SER A 21 -16.86 -20.21 -18.72
CA SER A 21 -17.37 -18.90 -18.31
C SER A 21 -18.88 -18.78 -18.49
N LYS A 22 -19.42 -19.26 -19.63
CA LYS A 22 -20.87 -19.25 -19.90
C LYS A 22 -21.63 -20.24 -19.01
N THR A 23 -21.10 -21.43 -18.79
CA THR A 23 -21.74 -22.48 -17.99
C THR A 23 -21.82 -22.13 -16.51
N LEU A 24 -20.76 -21.51 -15.96
CA LEU A 24 -20.68 -21.17 -14.54
C LEU A 24 -21.12 -19.72 -14.23
N GLY A 25 -21.35 -18.88 -15.25
CA GLY A 25 -21.67 -17.46 -15.07
C GLY A 25 -20.51 -16.63 -14.52
N ILE A 26 -19.27 -17.14 -14.60
CA ILE A 26 -18.07 -16.48 -14.05
C ILE A 26 -17.36 -15.73 -15.18
N ALA A 27 -16.84 -14.54 -14.88
CA ALA A 27 -16.05 -13.78 -15.84
C ALA A 27 -14.85 -14.58 -16.37
N ARG A 28 -14.65 -14.59 -17.70
CA ARG A 28 -13.54 -15.30 -18.36
C ARG A 28 -12.16 -14.96 -17.77
N ASN A 29 -11.95 -13.71 -17.37
CA ASN A 29 -10.70 -13.25 -16.74
C ASN A 29 -10.47 -13.94 -15.39
N THR A 30 -11.53 -14.15 -14.61
CA THR A 30 -11.46 -14.85 -13.32
C THR A 30 -11.15 -16.33 -13.52
N VAL A 31 -11.81 -17.00 -14.47
CA VAL A 31 -11.49 -18.40 -14.85
C VAL A 31 -10.02 -18.53 -15.30
N LYS A 32 -9.55 -17.61 -16.15
CA LYS A 32 -8.16 -17.58 -16.61
C LYS A 32 -7.17 -17.39 -15.46
N LYS A 33 -7.44 -16.45 -14.55
CA LYS A 33 -6.61 -16.20 -13.36
C LYS A 33 -6.48 -17.46 -12.50
N TYR A 34 -7.60 -18.14 -12.22
CA TYR A 34 -7.57 -19.36 -11.41
C TYR A 34 -6.74 -20.48 -12.05
N LEU A 35 -6.89 -20.70 -13.36
CA LEU A 35 -6.10 -21.71 -14.06
C LEU A 35 -4.62 -21.36 -14.12
N GLN A 36 -4.27 -20.09 -14.37
CA GLN A 36 -2.87 -19.65 -14.30
C GLN A 36 -2.25 -19.86 -12.91
N LEU A 37 -3.05 -19.69 -11.85
CA LEU A 37 -2.58 -19.88 -10.48
C LEU A 37 -2.34 -21.37 -10.18
N VAL A 38 -3.24 -22.24 -10.66
CA VAL A 38 -3.06 -23.70 -10.62
C VAL A 38 -1.80 -24.11 -11.38
N ASP A 39 -1.62 -23.62 -12.60
CA ASP A 39 -0.45 -23.93 -13.44
C ASP A 39 0.85 -23.45 -12.76
N SER A 40 0.83 -22.26 -12.13
CA SER A 40 2.00 -21.70 -11.43
C SER A 40 2.45 -22.51 -10.21
N LYS A 41 1.54 -23.29 -9.61
CA LYS A 41 1.81 -24.15 -8.46
C LYS A 41 2.22 -25.57 -8.86
N GLY A 42 2.12 -25.92 -10.14
CA GLY A 42 2.58 -27.21 -10.68
C GLY A 42 1.75 -28.42 -10.25
N PHE A 43 0.52 -28.21 -9.75
CA PHE A 43 -0.36 -29.32 -9.35
C PHE A 43 -1.10 -29.91 -10.54
N THR A 44 -1.29 -31.23 -10.52
CA THR A 44 -2.14 -31.91 -11.51
C THR A 44 -3.61 -31.74 -11.16
N TYR A 45 -4.50 -31.61 -12.15
CA TYR A 45 -5.94 -31.41 -11.93
C TYR A 45 -6.57 -32.49 -11.03
N GLY A 46 -6.12 -33.75 -11.15
CA GLY A 46 -6.57 -34.86 -10.31
C GLY A 46 -6.23 -34.68 -8.81
N GLU A 47 -5.05 -34.16 -8.50
CA GLU A 47 -4.63 -33.93 -7.10
C GLU A 47 -5.43 -32.79 -6.45
N LEU A 48 -5.81 -31.79 -7.23
CA LEU A 48 -6.63 -30.67 -6.77
C LEU A 48 -8.08 -31.08 -6.51
N LEU A 49 -8.64 -31.99 -7.32
CA LEU A 49 -10.00 -32.49 -7.14
C LEU A 49 -10.17 -33.34 -5.87
N CYS A 50 -9.09 -33.99 -5.39
CA CYS A 50 -9.08 -34.75 -4.14
C CYS A 50 -9.03 -33.87 -2.88
N LYS A 51 -8.68 -32.59 -2.99
CA LYS A 51 -8.58 -31.68 -1.84
C LYS A 51 -9.95 -31.15 -1.40
N SER A 52 -10.08 -30.78 -0.13
CA SER A 52 -11.31 -30.12 0.37
C SER A 52 -11.43 -28.70 -0.21
N ASP A 53 -12.65 -28.14 -0.20
CA ASP A 53 -12.89 -26.78 -0.69
C ASP A 53 -12.03 -25.76 0.09
N GLU A 54 -11.89 -25.96 1.40
CA GLU A 54 -11.05 -25.14 2.29
C GLU A 54 -9.56 -25.20 1.94
N GLN A 55 -9.04 -26.39 1.63
CA GLN A 55 -7.63 -26.58 1.24
C GLN A 55 -7.32 -25.95 -0.12
N LEU A 56 -8.28 -25.98 -1.03
CA LEU A 56 -8.19 -25.34 -2.34
C LEU A 56 -8.16 -23.81 -2.21
N ASP A 57 -9.04 -23.24 -1.39
CA ASP A 57 -9.04 -21.80 -1.15
C ASP A 57 -7.77 -21.35 -0.44
N ALA A 58 -7.27 -22.10 0.56
CA ALA A 58 -5.98 -21.84 1.20
C ALA A 58 -4.81 -21.89 0.20
N LEU A 59 -4.81 -22.90 -0.69
CA LEU A 59 -3.80 -23.01 -1.74
C LEU A 59 -3.88 -21.86 -2.74
N LEU A 60 -5.06 -21.35 -3.11
CA LEU A 60 -5.11 -20.27 -4.09
C LEU A 60 -4.90 -18.87 -3.50
N ASN A 61 -5.05 -18.72 -2.19
CA ASN A 61 -4.78 -17.48 -1.45
C ASN A 61 -3.26 -17.25 -1.19
N ASP A 62 -2.39 -18.14 -1.67
CA ASP A 62 -0.93 -17.98 -1.59
C ASP A 62 -0.23 -16.89 -2.45
N PRO A 63 -0.84 -16.13 -3.38
CA PRO A 63 -0.15 -14.96 -3.94
C PRO A 63 0.08 -13.87 -2.90
N VAL A 64 -0.62 -13.92 -1.76
CA VAL A 64 -0.48 -12.95 -0.66
C VAL A 64 0.94 -12.95 -0.10
N GLN A 65 1.60 -14.11 0.07
CA GLN A 65 2.91 -14.12 0.74
C GLN A 65 4.02 -13.43 -0.07
N LYS A 66 4.08 -13.64 -1.38
CA LYS A 66 5.06 -12.94 -2.25
C LYS A 66 4.76 -11.45 -2.37
N SER A 67 3.48 -11.05 -2.39
CA SER A 67 3.13 -9.63 -2.38
C SER A 67 3.40 -8.98 -1.02
N GLU A 68 3.22 -9.73 0.07
CA GLU A 68 3.42 -9.26 1.44
C GLU A 68 4.90 -8.98 1.70
N GLN A 69 5.79 -9.91 1.33
CA GLN A 69 7.23 -9.72 1.49
C GLN A 69 7.76 -8.55 0.67
N ARG A 70 7.31 -8.43 -0.59
CA ARG A 70 7.67 -7.28 -1.44
C ARG A 70 7.16 -5.95 -0.87
N TYR A 71 5.96 -5.97 -0.28
CA TYR A 71 5.38 -4.79 0.36
C TYR A 71 6.13 -4.44 1.64
N GLN A 72 6.52 -5.42 2.46
CA GLN A 72 7.34 -5.21 3.66
C GLN A 72 8.72 -4.63 3.32
N ASP A 73 9.39 -5.17 2.29
CA ASP A 73 10.66 -4.63 1.80
C ASP A 73 10.49 -3.16 1.38
N LEU A 74 9.43 -2.84 0.63
CA LEU A 74 9.12 -1.47 0.24
C LEU A 74 8.83 -0.58 1.47
N GLN A 75 8.06 -1.07 2.42
CA GLN A 75 7.70 -0.31 3.62
C GLN A 75 8.92 0.01 4.49
N SER A 76 9.88 -0.92 4.56
CA SER A 76 11.16 -0.72 5.26
C SER A 76 12.01 0.40 4.64
N PHE A 77 11.82 0.69 3.35
CA PHE A 77 12.52 1.75 2.63
C PHE A 77 11.93 3.16 2.88
N PHE A 78 10.66 3.25 3.30
CA PHE A 78 9.98 4.55 3.45
C PHE A 78 10.58 5.49 4.52
N PRO A 79 11.01 5.02 5.71
CA PRO A 79 11.70 5.88 6.67
C PRO A 79 12.98 6.52 6.11
N PHE A 80 13.78 5.74 5.36
CA PHE A 80 14.96 6.24 4.67
C PHE A 80 14.57 7.29 3.63
N MET A 81 13.58 6.99 2.80
CA MET A 81 13.05 7.91 1.79
C MET A 81 12.57 9.24 2.40
N GLU A 82 11.89 9.21 3.55
CA GLU A 82 11.41 10.43 4.22
C GLU A 82 12.56 11.30 4.72
N SER A 83 13.63 10.68 5.23
CA SER A 83 14.83 11.42 5.66
C SER A 83 15.56 12.08 4.48
N GLU A 84 15.68 11.37 3.36
CA GLU A 84 16.42 11.86 2.19
C GLU A 84 15.64 12.89 1.37
N LEU A 85 14.31 12.80 1.33
CA LEU A 85 13.47 13.81 0.69
C LEU A 85 13.53 15.20 1.37
N LYS A 86 14.09 15.30 2.58
CA LYS A 86 14.36 16.60 3.25
C LYS A 86 15.63 17.27 2.73
N ARG A 87 16.52 16.53 2.06
CA ARG A 87 17.76 17.09 1.49
C ARG A 87 17.49 17.81 0.18
N THR A 88 18.24 18.88 -0.07
CA THR A 88 18.16 19.65 -1.31
C THR A 88 18.66 18.82 -2.50
N GLY A 89 17.88 18.77 -3.58
CA GLY A 89 18.23 18.07 -4.82
C GLY A 89 17.79 16.61 -4.91
N VAL A 90 17.27 16.02 -3.84
CA VAL A 90 16.73 14.64 -3.86
C VAL A 90 15.28 14.66 -4.34
N ASN A 91 14.95 13.80 -5.30
CA ASN A 91 13.59 13.63 -5.79
C ASN A 91 13.13 12.16 -5.68
N ARG A 92 11.82 11.93 -5.78
CA ARG A 92 11.24 10.58 -5.67
C ARG A 92 11.70 9.63 -6.78
N TRP A 93 12.04 10.18 -7.95
CA TRP A 93 12.49 9.39 -9.09
C TRP A 93 13.86 8.76 -8.84
N VAL A 94 14.80 9.52 -8.26
CA VAL A 94 16.14 9.05 -7.88
C VAL A 94 16.02 7.94 -6.84
N LEU A 95 15.24 8.16 -5.77
CA LEU A 95 15.05 7.17 -4.70
C LEU A 95 14.33 5.90 -5.20
N TRP A 96 13.39 6.03 -6.13
CA TRP A 96 12.79 4.86 -6.79
C TRP A 96 13.83 4.11 -7.64
N GLY A 97 14.72 4.82 -8.34
CA GLY A 97 15.82 4.21 -9.09
C GLY A 97 16.74 3.36 -8.21
N GLU A 98 17.12 3.88 -7.05
CA GLU A 98 17.92 3.14 -6.05
C GLU A 98 17.18 1.90 -5.52
N TYR A 99 15.89 2.05 -5.22
CA TYR A 99 15.04 0.93 -4.81
C TYR A 99 14.99 -0.15 -5.90
N ARG A 100 14.79 0.23 -7.16
CA ARG A 100 14.66 -0.69 -8.30
C ARG A 100 15.99 -1.36 -8.66
N GLN A 101 17.13 -0.75 -8.32
CA GLN A 101 18.45 -1.36 -8.44
C GLN A 101 18.65 -2.49 -7.41
N LYS A 102 18.13 -2.32 -6.19
CA LYS A 102 18.19 -3.33 -5.12
C LYS A 102 17.13 -4.42 -5.31
N HIS A 103 15.97 -4.06 -5.87
CA HIS A 103 14.83 -4.95 -6.10
C HIS A 103 14.42 -4.94 -7.57
N PRO A 104 15.06 -5.77 -8.42
CA PRO A 104 14.75 -5.83 -9.86
C PRO A 104 13.29 -6.24 -10.14
N ASP A 105 12.69 -7.05 -9.26
CA ASP A 105 11.27 -7.45 -9.30
C ASP A 105 10.35 -6.52 -8.47
N GLY A 106 10.84 -5.33 -8.11
CA GLY A 106 10.15 -4.35 -7.28
C GLY A 106 8.99 -3.63 -7.99
N TYR A 107 8.35 -2.71 -7.26
CA TYR A 107 7.22 -1.94 -7.78
C TYR A 107 7.61 -0.94 -8.88
N SER A 108 6.68 -0.72 -9.82
CA SER A 108 6.80 0.36 -10.81
C SER A 108 6.69 1.74 -10.14
N TYR A 109 7.18 2.78 -10.80
CA TYR A 109 7.23 4.14 -10.22
C TYR A 109 5.87 4.64 -9.72
N SER A 110 4.79 4.41 -10.48
CA SER A 110 3.43 4.80 -10.08
C SER A 110 3.00 4.09 -8.80
N GLN A 111 3.16 2.76 -8.75
CA GLN A 111 2.81 1.95 -7.58
C GLN A 111 3.65 2.33 -6.36
N PHE A 112 4.94 2.59 -6.56
CA PHE A 112 5.85 3.08 -5.53
C PHE A 112 5.37 4.40 -4.91
N CYS A 113 4.99 5.36 -5.76
CA CYS A 113 4.47 6.66 -5.32
C CYS A 113 3.13 6.52 -4.57
N ASP A 114 2.25 5.64 -5.03
CA ASP A 114 0.95 5.41 -4.40
C ASP A 114 1.10 4.74 -3.03
N ASN A 115 1.94 3.72 -2.91
CA ASN A 115 2.25 3.06 -1.63
C ASN A 115 2.87 4.05 -0.65
N TYR A 116 3.81 4.89 -1.10
CA TYR A 116 4.41 5.93 -0.25
C TYR A 116 3.36 6.95 0.24
N ARG A 117 2.42 7.35 -0.63
CA ARG A 117 1.32 8.25 -0.24
C ARG A 117 0.46 7.61 0.85
N GLN A 118 0.07 6.35 0.67
CA GLN A 118 -0.76 5.63 1.65
C GLN A 118 -0.05 5.49 2.99
N TRP A 119 1.24 5.12 2.98
CA TRP A 119 2.07 5.04 4.18
C TRP A 119 2.14 6.37 4.93
N ARG A 120 2.31 7.50 4.22
CA ARG A 120 2.32 8.83 4.82
C ARG A 120 1.00 9.23 5.46
N ILE A 121 -0.14 8.86 4.84
CA ILE A 121 -1.46 9.13 5.42
C ILE A 121 -1.61 8.42 6.77
N GLY A 122 -1.11 7.17 6.88
CA GLY A 122 -1.11 6.42 8.13
C GLY A 122 -0.27 7.04 9.24
N LEU A 123 0.79 7.78 8.89
CA LEU A 123 1.64 8.50 9.85
C LEU A 123 1.03 9.83 10.29
N SER A 124 0.33 10.53 9.40
CA SER A 124 -0.31 11.80 9.71
C SER A 124 -1.66 11.58 10.39
N ALA A 125 -1.65 11.31 11.69
CA ALA A 125 -2.86 11.37 12.52
C ALA A 125 -3.24 12.84 12.74
N SER A 126 -3.89 13.48 11.75
CA SER A 126 -4.47 14.81 11.94
C SER A 126 -5.87 14.68 12.53
N MET A 127 -6.03 14.99 13.81
CA MET A 127 -7.35 15.14 14.42
C MET A 127 -7.93 16.49 14.01
N ARG A 128 -9.02 16.48 13.24
CA ARG A 128 -9.78 17.69 12.93
C ARG A 128 -10.64 18.02 14.15
N ILE A 129 -10.28 19.09 14.86
CA ILE A 129 -11.12 19.61 15.95
C ILE A 129 -12.12 20.58 15.31
N GLU A 130 -13.41 20.27 15.41
CA GLU A 130 -14.47 21.20 15.02
C GLU A 130 -14.68 22.23 16.14
N HIS A 131 -14.71 23.51 15.78
CA HIS A 131 -14.94 24.61 16.70
C HIS A 131 -16.17 25.39 16.26
N SER A 132 -17.23 25.37 17.07
CA SER A 132 -18.34 26.31 16.94
C SER A 132 -17.91 27.68 17.46
N ALA A 133 -18.32 28.75 16.78
CA ALA A 133 -17.98 30.11 17.18
C ALA A 133 -18.54 30.42 18.59
N GLY A 134 -17.68 30.81 19.52
CA GLY A 134 -18.06 31.17 20.90
C GLY A 134 -17.97 30.04 21.93
N ASP A 135 -17.74 28.78 21.52
CA ASP A 135 -17.72 27.65 22.48
C ASP A 135 -16.41 27.56 23.29
N LYS A 136 -15.28 28.00 22.74
CA LYS A 136 -13.96 27.90 23.39
C LYS A 136 -13.11 29.15 23.14
N LEU A 137 -12.52 29.67 24.22
CA LEU A 137 -11.53 30.74 24.18
C LEU A 137 -10.14 30.12 24.43
N TYR A 138 -9.22 30.31 23.48
CA TYR A 138 -7.82 29.92 23.62
C TYR A 138 -6.99 31.14 24.01
N ILE A 139 -6.25 31.04 25.11
CA ILE A 139 -5.33 32.08 25.59
C ILE A 139 -3.92 31.51 25.45
N ASP A 140 -3.20 31.93 24.41
CA ASP A 140 -1.78 31.58 24.26
C ASP A 140 -0.93 32.51 25.13
N PHE A 141 -0.36 31.94 26.20
CA PHE A 141 0.62 32.63 27.02
C PHE A 141 2.00 32.51 26.36
N THR A 142 2.40 33.52 25.59
CA THR A 142 3.79 33.67 25.17
C THR A 142 4.58 34.07 26.42
N GLY A 143 5.40 33.18 26.98
CA GLY A 143 6.16 33.43 28.20
C GLY A 143 6.91 34.77 28.22
N ASP A 144 7.18 35.26 29.42
CA ASP A 144 7.79 36.56 29.70
C ASP A 144 9.01 36.89 28.82
N ARG A 145 8.98 38.09 28.21
CA ARG A 145 10.20 38.86 27.99
C ARG A 145 10.18 40.06 28.93
N LEU A 146 10.62 39.84 30.16
CA LEU A 146 10.97 40.95 31.06
C LEU A 146 12.35 41.48 30.66
N LEU A 147 12.35 42.44 29.74
CA LEU A 147 13.42 43.43 29.65
C LEU A 147 12.79 44.82 29.77
N PRO A 148 12.96 45.52 30.90
CA PRO A 148 12.63 46.93 30.97
C PRO A 148 13.69 47.70 30.20
N CYS A 149 13.32 48.26 29.04
CA CYS A 149 14.11 49.30 28.38
C CYS A 149 14.11 50.55 29.27
N LEU A 150 15.05 50.62 30.21
CA LEU A 150 15.56 51.89 30.74
C LEU A 150 16.52 52.48 29.70
N LEU A 151 15.97 53.09 28.65
CA LEU A 151 16.70 54.11 27.91
C LEU A 151 16.33 55.46 28.51
N SER A 152 17.24 55.91 29.37
CA SER A 152 17.38 57.30 29.80
C SER A 152 17.33 58.21 28.58
N ILE A 153 16.22 58.93 28.41
CA ILE A 153 16.19 60.15 27.60
C ILE A 153 16.64 61.27 28.55
N ASN A 154 17.95 61.40 28.71
CA ASN A 154 18.56 62.61 29.24
C ASN A 154 18.81 63.57 28.06
N ASN A 155 18.12 64.70 28.10
CA ASN A 155 18.48 66.02 27.57
C ASN A 155 19.69 66.11 26.62
N CYS A 156 19.42 66.58 25.39
CA CYS A 156 20.30 67.51 24.71
C CYS A 156 19.46 68.69 24.18
N PHE A 157 19.46 69.76 24.98
CA PHE A 157 19.40 71.13 24.49
C PHE A 157 20.78 71.46 23.89
N ILE A 158 20.81 71.86 22.63
CA ILE A 158 21.28 73.14 22.04
C ILE A 158 21.09 73.01 20.53
#